data_AF-A0A1I0AFY3-F1
#
_entry.id   AF-A0A1I0AFY3-F1
#
_cell.length_a   1.000
_cell.length_b   1.000
_cell.length_c   1.000
_cell.angle_alpha   90.00
_cell.angle_beta   90.00
_cell.angle_gamma   90.00
#
_symmetry.space_group_name_H-M   'P 1'
#
loop_
_entity.id
_entity.type
_entity.pdbx_description
1 polymer ?
#
loop_
_entity_poly.entity_id
_entity_poly.type
_entity_poly.pdbx_seq_one_letter_code
_entity_poly.pdbx_strand_id
1 'polypeptide(L)'
;MRAFLVVPALAAVLLSSCSEAQTNQPGNSALTAPTDQTVPNQKKGKKGKKDKASDIANLTKVGKMREVPESSGLALTGENGTFYTHGDDGNPPILYKINTQGEVLSRIEIPAKSHDWESISRDQVGNVYIGDVGNNNNNRKNLVLLRLNPLNPQIVQEIHLKYPDQSEFPPGKKDRNFDCEATLWHDGQVYLFTKDRGRSATSKVYTVPDQPGNYTAKLLTKLAIPGQVTDAALSPDGRRLVLLGREEMFVFEGENLAAMLKAQPRQISLKGAGQTEGAVFTTDQTLYISTEQGSLYEYQFE
;
A
#
# COMPACT_ATOMS: atom_id res chain seq x y z
N MET A 1 -43.89 -0.18 -55.56
CA MET A 1 -42.78 -1.16 -55.50
C MET A 1 -41.94 -0.82 -54.28
N ARG A 2 -41.97 -1.66 -53.24
CA ARG A 2 -40.83 -2.51 -52.75
C ARG A 2 -39.59 -1.67 -52.38
N ALA A 3 -38.96 -1.77 -51.21
CA ALA A 3 -39.01 -2.78 -50.16
C ALA A 3 -38.46 -2.21 -48.83
N PHE A 4 -38.95 -2.73 -47.71
CA PHE A 4 -38.35 -2.58 -46.38
C PHE A 4 -37.13 -3.51 -46.28
N LEU A 5 -36.02 -2.99 -45.74
CA LEU A 5 -34.85 -3.77 -45.32
C LEU A 5 -34.87 -3.89 -43.80
N VAL A 6 -35.04 -5.13 -43.33
CA VAL A 6 -34.92 -5.54 -41.93
C VAL A 6 -33.50 -6.05 -41.72
N VAL A 7 -32.83 -5.58 -40.67
CA VAL A 7 -31.53 -6.08 -40.20
C VAL A 7 -31.79 -7.06 -39.05
N PRO A 8 -31.16 -8.25 -39.01
CA PRO A 8 -31.34 -9.18 -37.89
C PRO A 8 -30.35 -8.88 -36.75
N ALA A 9 -30.82 -9.02 -35.52
CA ALA A 9 -30.01 -9.03 -34.31
C ALA A 9 -29.47 -10.44 -34.04
N LEU A 10 -28.17 -10.57 -33.78
CA LEU A 10 -27.51 -11.82 -33.41
C LEU A 10 -27.35 -11.86 -31.88
N ALA A 11 -27.99 -12.83 -31.23
CA ALA A 11 -27.81 -13.13 -29.82
C ALA A 11 -26.67 -14.14 -29.63
N ALA A 12 -25.65 -13.79 -28.85
CA ALA A 12 -24.58 -14.68 -28.46
C ALA A 12 -24.82 -15.22 -27.05
N VAL A 13 -24.98 -16.55 -26.94
CA VAL A 13 -25.05 -17.30 -25.69
C VAL A 13 -23.63 -17.79 -25.36
N LEU A 14 -23.09 -17.38 -24.22
CA LEU A 14 -21.83 -17.92 -23.68
C LEU A 14 -22.16 -19.09 -22.74
N LEU A 15 -21.79 -20.30 -23.15
CA LEU A 15 -21.76 -21.48 -22.29
C LEU A 15 -20.39 -21.57 -21.62
N SER A 16 -20.42 -21.73 -20.30
CA SER A 16 -19.29 -22.04 -19.44
C SER A 16 -18.74 -23.43 -19.73
N SER A 17 -17.41 -23.56 -19.88
CA SER A 17 -16.72 -24.84 -19.94
C SER A 17 -15.91 -25.04 -18.66
N CYS A 18 -16.32 -26.01 -17.84
CA CYS A 18 -15.49 -26.61 -16.80
C CYS A 18 -14.76 -27.80 -17.43
N SER A 19 -13.44 -27.86 -17.28
CA SER A 19 -12.61 -28.98 -17.70
C SER A 19 -12.29 -29.85 -16.48
N GLU A 20 -12.77 -31.10 -16.48
CA GLU A 20 -12.31 -32.15 -15.58
C GLU A 20 -11.33 -33.06 -16.33
N ALA A 21 -10.21 -33.39 -15.67
CA ALA A 21 -9.26 -34.39 -16.11
C ALA A 21 -9.42 -35.66 -15.27
N GLN A 22 -9.67 -36.78 -15.95
CA GLN A 22 -9.65 -38.13 -15.39
C GLN A 22 -8.27 -38.78 -15.61
N THR A 23 -7.77 -39.49 -14.60
CA THR A 23 -6.87 -40.63 -14.80
C THR A 23 -7.16 -41.76 -13.80
N ASN A 24 -7.70 -42.83 -14.36
CA ASN A 24 -7.52 -44.28 -14.12
C ASN A 24 -7.16 -44.85 -12.73
N GLN A 25 -8.04 -45.75 -12.28
CA GLN A 25 -7.80 -46.89 -11.38
C GLN A 25 -7.38 -48.14 -12.19
N PRO A 26 -6.77 -49.16 -11.54
CA PRO A 26 -7.58 -50.36 -11.27
C PRO A 26 -7.23 -51.10 -9.95
N GLY A 27 -8.19 -51.85 -9.40
CA GLY A 27 -7.89 -52.99 -8.53
C GLY A 27 -8.88 -53.23 -7.39
N ASN A 28 -9.77 -54.20 -7.57
CA ASN A 28 -10.86 -54.62 -6.69
C ASN A 28 -10.37 -55.60 -5.59
N SER A 29 -10.92 -55.54 -4.36
CA SER A 29 -11.52 -56.70 -3.65
C SER A 29 -11.70 -56.53 -2.12
N ALA A 30 -12.95 -56.69 -1.68
CA ALA A 30 -13.46 -57.51 -0.56
C ALA A 30 -13.09 -57.26 0.93
N LEU A 31 -14.17 -56.95 1.67
CA LEU A 31 -14.69 -57.57 2.91
C LEU A 31 -13.97 -57.47 4.28
N THR A 32 -14.83 -57.25 5.29
CA THR A 32 -14.77 -57.54 6.74
C THR A 32 -14.22 -56.49 7.73
N ALA A 33 -15.08 -56.12 8.68
CA ALA A 33 -14.77 -55.69 10.05
C ALA A 33 -14.72 -56.96 10.95
N PRO A 34 -14.24 -56.97 12.23
CA PRO A 34 -14.13 -55.86 13.19
C PRO A 34 -12.91 -55.91 14.17
N THR A 35 -13.03 -55.14 15.27
CA THR A 35 -12.37 -55.21 16.60
C THR A 35 -11.02 -54.51 16.86
N ASP A 36 -11.15 -53.36 17.52
CA ASP A 36 -10.57 -52.94 18.83
C ASP A 36 -9.18 -53.48 19.24
N GLN A 37 -8.18 -52.57 19.32
CA GLN A 37 -7.19 -52.54 20.41
C GLN A 37 -6.68 -51.10 20.64
N THR A 38 -6.67 -50.73 21.91
CA THR A 38 -6.13 -49.51 22.52
C THR A 38 -4.60 -49.53 22.62
N VAL A 39 -3.92 -48.38 22.50
CA VAL A 39 -2.78 -47.90 23.33
C VAL A 39 -2.57 -46.38 23.05
N PRO A 40 -2.30 -45.53 24.06
CA PRO A 40 -2.32 -44.07 23.95
C PRO A 40 -0.94 -43.48 23.69
N ASN A 41 -0.84 -42.30 23.05
CA ASN A 41 0.10 -41.28 23.53
C ASN A 41 -0.02 -39.87 22.92
N GLN A 42 0.20 -38.91 23.82
CA GLN A 42 0.77 -37.58 23.63
C GLN A 42 -0.02 -36.52 22.83
N LYS A 43 -0.81 -35.76 23.60
CA LYS A 43 -1.04 -34.33 23.34
C LYS A 43 0.31 -33.59 23.25
N LYS A 44 0.77 -33.32 22.03
CA LYS A 44 1.72 -32.23 21.79
C LYS A 44 1.00 -30.92 22.07
N GLY A 45 1.41 -30.24 23.14
CA GLY A 45 0.98 -28.87 23.41
C GLY A 45 1.27 -27.99 22.19
N LYS A 46 0.23 -27.30 21.71
CA LYS A 46 0.38 -26.16 20.79
C LYS A 46 1.31 -25.16 21.47
N LYS A 47 2.58 -25.11 21.06
CA LYS A 47 3.41 -23.93 21.27
C LYS A 47 2.70 -22.80 20.53
N GLY A 48 2.11 -21.88 21.27
CA GLY A 48 1.59 -20.64 20.70
C GLY A 48 2.70 -19.99 19.87
N LYS A 49 2.37 -19.67 18.62
CA LYS A 49 3.24 -18.90 17.74
C LYS A 49 3.37 -17.52 18.42
N LYS A 50 4.46 -17.29 19.16
CA LYS A 50 4.78 -15.93 19.64
C LYS A 50 4.93 -15.06 18.39
N ASP A 51 4.20 -13.96 18.32
CA ASP A 51 4.32 -12.97 17.24
C ASP A 51 5.76 -12.44 17.29
N LYS A 52 6.58 -12.76 16.28
CA LYS A 52 8.01 -12.38 16.24
C LYS A 52 8.23 -10.86 16.33
N ALA A 53 7.22 -10.07 16.02
CA ALA A 53 7.22 -8.62 16.18
C ALA A 53 7.36 -8.16 17.63
N SER A 54 7.02 -8.99 18.63
CA SER A 54 7.12 -8.62 20.06
C SER A 54 8.53 -8.34 20.55
N ASP A 55 9.54 -8.70 19.76
CA ASP A 55 10.95 -8.59 20.13
C ASP A 55 11.64 -7.37 19.45
N ILE A 56 10.90 -6.58 18.67
CA ILE A 56 11.40 -5.36 18.05
C ILE A 56 11.29 -4.22 19.06
N ALA A 57 12.43 -3.58 19.41
CA ALA A 57 12.45 -2.48 20.37
C ALA A 57 11.50 -1.34 19.96
N ASN A 58 10.75 -0.86 20.94
CA ASN A 58 9.78 0.24 20.82
C ASN A 58 8.61 0.01 19.84
N LEU A 59 8.45 -1.21 19.28
CA LEU A 59 7.33 -1.57 18.42
C LEU A 59 6.32 -2.42 19.20
N THR A 60 5.09 -1.93 19.34
CA THR A 60 3.99 -2.63 20.02
C THR A 60 2.87 -2.90 19.02
N LYS A 61 2.44 -4.16 18.91
CA LYS A 61 1.24 -4.48 18.12
C LYS A 61 0.00 -4.05 18.89
N VAL A 62 -0.78 -3.13 18.32
CA VAL A 62 -1.95 -2.51 18.96
C VAL A 62 -3.28 -3.02 18.40
N GLY A 63 -3.27 -3.58 17.19
CA GLY A 63 -4.51 -3.93 16.52
C GLY A 63 -4.36 -4.82 15.29
N LYS A 64 -5.50 -5.11 14.67
CA LYS A 64 -5.57 -5.77 13.36
C LYS A 64 -6.80 -5.33 12.57
N MET A 65 -6.58 -4.77 11.39
CA MET A 65 -7.58 -4.53 10.37
C MET A 65 -8.01 -5.86 9.74
N ARG A 66 -9.25 -6.26 9.97
CA ARG A 66 -9.81 -7.52 9.46
C ARG A 66 -10.63 -7.34 8.19
N GLU A 67 -11.12 -6.12 7.97
CA GLU A 67 -12.06 -5.78 6.91
C GLU A 67 -11.45 -4.91 5.80
N VAL A 68 -10.17 -4.53 5.95
CA VAL A 68 -9.38 -3.85 4.94
C VAL A 68 -8.54 -4.91 4.22
N PRO A 69 -8.79 -5.18 2.93
CA PRO A 69 -7.95 -6.10 2.15
C PRO A 69 -6.62 -5.41 1.86
N GLU A 70 -5.50 -6.08 2.14
CA GLU A 70 -4.16 -5.62 1.74
C GLU A 70 -3.94 -4.13 2.02
N SER A 71 -4.02 -3.74 3.30
CA SER A 71 -3.94 -2.33 3.70
C SER A 71 -2.67 -1.68 3.16
N SER A 72 -2.84 -0.55 2.47
CA SER A 72 -1.80 0.25 1.85
C SER A 72 -2.02 1.73 2.21
N GLY A 73 -1.00 2.36 2.80
CA GLY A 73 -1.02 3.72 3.31
C GLY A 73 -1.80 3.96 4.62
N LEU A 74 -1.39 5.00 5.37
CA LEU A 74 -2.12 5.55 6.51
C LEU A 74 -2.12 7.09 6.47
N ALA A 75 -3.27 7.71 6.77
CA ALA A 75 -3.36 9.16 6.97
C ALA A 75 -4.22 9.48 8.20
N LEU A 76 -3.96 10.60 8.87
CA LEU A 76 -4.85 11.08 9.94
C LEU A 76 -6.20 11.46 9.37
N THR A 77 -7.29 11.27 10.11
CA THR A 77 -8.60 11.82 9.72
C THR A 77 -8.76 13.28 10.17
N GLY A 78 -8.01 13.69 11.20
CA GLY A 78 -8.23 14.90 11.98
C GLY A 78 -9.00 14.67 13.28
N GLU A 79 -9.60 13.50 13.45
CA GLU A 79 -10.18 13.04 14.71
C GLU A 79 -9.19 12.14 15.47
N ASN A 80 -8.99 12.43 16.76
CA ASN A 80 -8.04 11.72 17.60
C ASN A 80 -8.26 10.19 17.57
N GLY A 81 -7.18 9.45 17.38
CA GLY A 81 -7.20 7.98 17.39
C GLY A 81 -7.89 7.34 16.19
N THR A 82 -8.03 8.06 15.08
CA THR A 82 -8.58 7.49 13.85
C THR A 82 -7.71 7.80 12.62
N PHE A 83 -7.67 6.83 11.71
CA PHE A 83 -6.86 6.87 10.50
C PHE A 83 -7.71 6.57 9.27
N TYR A 84 -7.28 7.08 8.14
CA TYR A 84 -7.69 6.61 6.82
C TYR A 84 -6.67 5.62 6.27
N THR A 85 -7.15 4.58 5.58
CA THR A 85 -6.36 3.63 4.80
C THR A 85 -7.17 3.16 3.60
N HIS A 86 -6.53 2.52 2.63
CA HIS A 86 -7.20 1.86 1.51
C HIS A 86 -6.63 0.45 1.33
N GLY A 87 -7.27 -0.35 0.47
CA GLY A 87 -6.65 -1.58 -0.02
C GLY A 87 -5.72 -1.30 -1.19
N ASP A 88 -4.78 -2.20 -1.41
CA ASP A 88 -3.81 -2.19 -2.51
C ASP A 88 -4.47 -2.52 -3.89
N ASP A 89 -3.66 -2.69 -4.95
CA ASP A 89 -4.09 -3.00 -6.31
C ASP A 89 -5.19 -4.06 -6.40
N GLY A 90 -6.12 -3.85 -7.35
CA GLY A 90 -7.25 -4.74 -7.60
C GLY A 90 -8.40 -4.63 -6.60
N ASN A 91 -8.26 -3.87 -5.52
CA ASN A 91 -9.33 -3.64 -4.56
C ASN A 91 -10.28 -2.49 -4.98
N PRO A 92 -11.54 -2.50 -4.50
CA PRO A 92 -12.46 -1.39 -4.74
C PRO A 92 -11.90 -0.05 -4.23
N PRO A 93 -12.22 1.08 -4.90
CA PRO A 93 -11.75 2.42 -4.50
C PRO A 93 -12.50 2.91 -3.25
N ILE A 94 -12.19 2.31 -2.11
CA ILE A 94 -12.81 2.58 -0.82
C ILE A 94 -11.76 3.12 0.12
N LEU A 95 -12.06 4.27 0.73
CA LEU A 95 -11.32 4.79 1.86
C LEU A 95 -11.96 4.29 3.15
N TYR A 96 -11.19 3.55 3.94
CA TYR A 96 -11.62 3.02 5.23
C TYR A 96 -11.18 3.96 6.34
N LYS A 97 -12.13 4.38 7.18
CA LYS A 97 -11.81 5.02 8.45
C LYS A 97 -11.67 3.94 9.52
N ILE A 98 -10.53 3.88 10.19
CA ILE A 98 -10.24 2.90 11.25
C ILE A 98 -9.91 3.60 12.57
N ASN A 99 -10.05 2.91 13.69
CA ASN A 99 -9.49 3.35 14.98
C ASN A 99 -8.08 2.77 15.24
N THR A 100 -7.50 3.12 16.40
CA THR A 100 -6.17 2.62 16.86
C THR A 100 -6.07 1.11 17.06
N GLN A 101 -7.19 0.37 17.02
CA GLN A 101 -7.22 -1.09 17.13
C GLN A 101 -7.42 -1.76 15.76
N GLY A 102 -7.58 -0.96 14.69
CA GLY A 102 -7.83 -1.42 13.33
C GLY A 102 -9.29 -1.76 13.05
N GLU A 103 -10.23 -1.36 13.90
CA GLU A 103 -11.67 -1.55 13.67
C GLU A 103 -12.16 -0.53 12.63
N VAL A 104 -12.89 -1.00 11.62
CA VAL A 104 -13.46 -0.11 10.59
C VAL A 104 -14.67 0.62 11.15
N LEU A 105 -14.56 1.94 11.25
CA LEU A 105 -15.62 2.84 11.72
C LEU A 105 -16.54 3.30 10.58
N SER A 106 -15.99 3.48 9.38
CA SER A 106 -16.76 3.81 8.18
C SER A 106 -16.01 3.45 6.90
N ARG A 107 -16.76 3.39 5.79
CA ARG A 107 -16.27 3.16 4.43
C ARG A 107 -16.76 4.30 3.55
N ILE A 108 -15.86 4.87 2.77
CA ILE A 108 -16.15 5.99 1.88
C ILE A 108 -15.80 5.56 0.47
N GLU A 109 -16.82 5.36 -0.37
CA GLU A 109 -16.61 5.08 -1.79
C GLU A 109 -16.10 6.33 -2.50
N ILE A 110 -15.01 6.17 -3.23
CA ILE A 110 -14.41 7.23 -4.03
C ILE A 110 -14.81 7.01 -5.49
N PRO A 111 -15.46 7.97 -6.17
CA PRO A 111 -15.92 7.83 -7.55
C PRO A 111 -14.77 8.01 -8.55
N ALA A 112 -13.72 7.19 -8.41
CA ALA A 112 -12.53 7.18 -9.25
C ALA A 112 -12.21 5.74 -9.68
N LYS A 113 -11.44 5.60 -10.75
CA LYS A 113 -10.83 4.31 -11.10
C LYS A 113 -9.61 4.10 -10.21
N SER A 114 -9.48 2.90 -9.64
CA SER A 114 -8.24 2.46 -9.01
C SER A 114 -7.48 1.60 -10.03
N HIS A 115 -6.31 2.06 -10.47
CA HIS A 115 -5.42 1.23 -11.31
C HIS A 115 -4.28 0.60 -10.52
N ASP A 116 -3.67 1.33 -9.57
CA ASP A 116 -2.60 0.86 -8.68
C ASP A 116 -2.48 1.88 -7.52
N TRP A 117 -3.34 1.76 -6.50
CA TRP A 117 -3.37 2.67 -5.34
C TRP A 117 -2.35 2.23 -4.28
N GLU A 118 -1.35 3.06 -4.03
CA GLU A 118 -0.17 2.65 -3.22
C GLU A 118 0.00 3.45 -1.92
N SER A 119 -0.53 4.67 -1.85
CA SER A 119 -0.31 5.51 -0.66
C SER A 119 -1.37 6.58 -0.49
N ILE A 120 -1.46 7.09 0.74
CA ILE A 120 -2.33 8.21 1.08
C ILE A 120 -1.61 9.20 1.99
N SER A 121 -1.74 10.49 1.69
CA SER A 121 -1.29 11.57 2.56
C SER A 121 -2.40 12.60 2.75
N ARG A 122 -2.22 13.55 3.68
CA ARG A 122 -3.23 14.56 4.03
C ARG A 122 -2.60 15.94 4.20
N ASP A 123 -3.31 16.97 3.74
CA ASP A 123 -2.93 18.36 4.00
C ASP A 123 -3.50 18.90 5.32
N GLN A 124 -3.07 20.10 5.68
CA GLN A 124 -3.48 20.77 6.92
C GLN A 124 -4.97 21.13 6.95
N VAL A 125 -5.64 21.24 5.81
CA VAL A 125 -7.07 21.62 5.72
C VAL A 125 -8.00 20.40 5.56
N GLY A 126 -7.42 19.20 5.53
CA GLY A 126 -8.16 17.95 5.56
C GLY A 126 -8.44 17.32 4.20
N ASN A 127 -7.83 17.79 3.11
CA ASN A 127 -7.85 17.02 1.86
C ASN A 127 -6.88 15.85 1.98
N VAL A 128 -7.27 14.73 1.40
CA VAL A 128 -6.41 13.56 1.23
C VAL A 128 -5.91 13.49 -0.22
N TYR A 129 -4.71 12.93 -0.37
CA TYR A 129 -4.03 12.71 -1.64
C TYR A 129 -3.76 11.21 -1.74
N ILE A 130 -4.50 10.52 -2.60
CA ILE A 130 -4.37 9.08 -2.84
C ILE A 130 -3.54 8.89 -4.10
N GLY A 131 -2.46 8.13 -4.00
CA GLY A 131 -1.56 7.88 -5.12
C GLY A 131 -2.01 6.69 -5.96
N ASP A 132 -2.67 6.93 -7.09
CA ASP A 132 -2.79 5.95 -8.18
C ASP A 132 -1.55 6.05 -9.09
N VAL A 133 -0.42 5.68 -8.49
CA VAL A 133 0.93 5.92 -9.03
C VAL A 133 1.85 4.69 -8.96
N GLY A 134 1.34 3.58 -8.43
CA GLY A 134 2.00 2.28 -8.51
C GLY A 134 2.31 1.92 -9.95
N ASN A 135 3.50 1.40 -10.20
CA ASN A 135 4.02 1.17 -11.53
C ASN A 135 5.05 0.03 -11.50
N ASN A 136 4.62 -1.10 -10.94
CA ASN A 136 5.37 -2.36 -10.81
C ASN A 136 6.20 -2.71 -12.07
N ASN A 137 5.59 -2.55 -13.25
CA ASN A 137 6.20 -2.86 -14.54
C ASN A 137 7.03 -1.71 -15.14
N ASN A 138 7.04 -0.53 -14.52
CA ASN A 138 7.71 0.70 -14.95
C ASN A 138 7.29 1.17 -16.35
N ASN A 139 6.06 0.86 -16.78
CA ASN A 139 5.55 1.14 -18.13
C ASN A 139 4.27 2.00 -18.16
N ARG A 140 3.72 2.40 -17.00
CA ARG A 140 2.55 3.27 -16.93
C ARG A 140 2.86 4.70 -17.35
N LYS A 141 1.89 5.32 -18.02
CA LYS A 141 1.90 6.73 -18.49
C LYS A 141 0.75 7.57 -17.94
N ASN A 142 -0.10 6.97 -17.11
CA ASN A 142 -1.33 7.53 -16.57
C ASN A 142 -1.26 7.66 -15.04
N LEU A 143 -0.09 8.09 -14.52
CA LEU A 143 0.10 8.28 -13.08
C LEU A 143 -0.73 9.49 -12.63
N VAL A 144 -1.48 9.34 -11.54
CA VAL A 144 -2.36 10.38 -11.03
C VAL A 144 -2.43 10.36 -9.51
N LEU A 145 -2.38 11.54 -8.89
CA LEU A 145 -2.78 11.69 -7.49
C LEU A 145 -4.24 12.16 -7.47
N LEU A 146 -5.08 11.45 -6.73
CA LEU A 146 -6.46 11.84 -6.48
C LEU A 146 -6.50 12.74 -5.25
N ARG A 147 -7.01 13.95 -5.41
CA ARG A 147 -7.20 14.91 -4.33
C ARG A 147 -8.69 15.05 -4.04
N LEU A 148 -9.09 14.81 -2.79
CA LEU A 148 -10.48 14.98 -2.36
C LEU A 148 -10.56 15.33 -0.87
N ASN A 149 -11.68 15.91 -0.46
CA ASN A 149 -12.00 16.04 0.96
C ASN A 149 -12.90 14.87 1.37
N PRO A 150 -12.55 14.04 2.36
CA PRO A 150 -13.38 12.91 2.79
C PRO A 150 -14.80 13.30 3.28
N LEU A 151 -15.02 14.57 3.65
CA LEU A 151 -16.35 15.10 3.99
C LEU A 151 -17.21 15.40 2.73
N ASN A 152 -16.59 15.49 1.56
CA ASN A 152 -17.26 15.65 0.27
C ASN A 152 -16.60 14.76 -0.79
N PRO A 153 -16.69 13.42 -0.62
CA PRO A 153 -15.91 12.46 -1.39
C PRO A 153 -16.33 12.37 -2.86
N GLN A 154 -17.45 13.01 -3.24
CA GLN A 154 -17.95 13.05 -4.61
C GLN A 154 -17.18 14.03 -5.50
N ILE A 155 -16.43 14.95 -4.92
CA ILE A 155 -15.58 15.90 -5.66
C ILE A 155 -14.14 15.38 -5.62
N VAL A 156 -13.77 14.63 -6.64
CA VAL A 156 -12.40 14.14 -6.84
C VAL A 156 -11.71 15.03 -7.89
N GLN A 157 -10.53 15.52 -7.54
CA GLN A 157 -9.67 16.26 -8.45
C GLN A 157 -8.43 15.43 -8.78
N GLU A 158 -7.85 15.65 -9.96
CA GLU A 158 -6.75 14.85 -10.47
C GLU A 158 -5.49 15.70 -10.67
N ILE A 159 -4.37 15.19 -10.18
CA ILE A 159 -3.02 15.73 -10.40
C ILE A 159 -2.27 14.69 -11.23
N HIS A 160 -2.30 14.86 -12.55
CA HIS A 160 -1.57 13.97 -13.45
C HIS A 160 -0.09 14.32 -13.45
N LEU A 161 0.74 13.28 -13.45
CA LEU A 161 2.18 13.47 -13.45
C LEU A 161 2.90 12.49 -14.39
N LYS A 162 4.06 12.95 -14.87
CA LYS A 162 5.06 12.10 -15.52
C LYS A 162 6.43 12.41 -14.94
N TYR A 163 7.31 11.41 -14.92
CA TYR A 163 8.69 11.61 -14.49
C TYR A 163 9.49 12.35 -15.58
N PRO A 164 10.38 13.27 -15.19
CA PRO A 164 11.19 14.04 -16.12
C PRO A 164 12.25 13.18 -16.83
N ASP A 165 12.67 12.08 -16.20
CA ASP A 165 13.78 11.22 -16.63
C ASP A 165 13.34 9.81 -17.07
N GLN A 166 12.04 9.58 -17.28
CA GLN A 166 11.53 8.34 -17.86
C GLN A 166 11.28 8.49 -19.37
N SER A 167 12.28 8.15 -20.18
CA SER A 167 12.16 8.18 -21.65
C SER A 167 11.57 6.91 -22.26
N GLU A 168 11.60 5.80 -21.52
CA GLU A 168 11.18 4.46 -21.97
C GLU A 168 10.13 3.86 -21.02
N PHE A 169 9.21 3.06 -21.56
CA PHE A 169 8.07 2.49 -20.85
C PHE A 169 7.87 1.01 -21.22
N PRO A 170 8.61 0.06 -20.61
CA PRO A 170 9.56 0.26 -19.51
C PRO A 170 10.98 0.58 -19.97
N PRO A 171 11.80 1.20 -19.11
CA PRO A 171 13.23 1.28 -19.34
C PRO A 171 13.89 -0.09 -19.22
N GLY A 172 15.15 -0.15 -19.66
CA GLY A 172 16.03 -1.30 -19.41
C GLY A 172 16.00 -1.73 -17.94
N LYS A 173 16.13 -3.05 -17.68
CA LYS A 173 15.92 -3.66 -16.36
C LYS A 173 16.67 -2.95 -15.22
N LYS A 174 17.91 -2.51 -15.46
CA LYS A 174 18.77 -1.85 -14.45
C LYS A 174 18.34 -0.42 -14.12
N ASP A 175 17.47 0.19 -14.91
CA ASP A 175 17.05 1.59 -14.79
C ASP A 175 15.55 1.70 -14.40
N ARG A 176 14.92 0.57 -14.02
CA ARG A 176 13.54 0.51 -13.52
C ARG A 176 13.42 1.08 -12.11
N ASN A 177 13.32 2.39 -12.03
CA ASN A 177 13.15 3.14 -10.79
C ASN A 177 12.15 4.28 -11.00
N PHE A 178 10.93 3.88 -11.39
CA PHE A 178 9.77 4.71 -11.71
C PHE A 178 8.47 4.12 -11.15
N ASP A 179 8.60 3.26 -10.16
CA ASP A 179 7.52 2.65 -9.40
C ASP A 179 7.31 3.47 -8.13
N CYS A 180 6.25 4.28 -8.05
CA CYS A 180 6.03 5.13 -6.87
C CYS A 180 5.07 4.45 -5.93
N GLU A 181 5.54 4.30 -4.69
CA GLU A 181 4.89 3.46 -3.69
C GLU A 181 4.67 4.22 -2.38
N ALA A 182 5.20 5.43 -2.28
CA ALA A 182 4.94 6.29 -1.14
C ALA A 182 4.77 7.74 -1.57
N THR A 183 3.82 8.42 -0.94
CA THR A 183 3.57 9.84 -1.14
C THR A 183 3.52 10.58 0.19
N LEU A 184 3.93 11.85 0.17
CA LEU A 184 3.88 12.71 1.34
C LEU A 184 3.47 14.12 0.92
N TRP A 185 2.38 14.64 1.48
CA TRP A 185 2.05 16.05 1.36
C TRP A 185 2.87 16.88 2.36
N HIS A 186 3.47 17.97 1.91
CA HIS A 186 4.12 18.96 2.77
C HIS A 186 4.21 20.32 2.05
N ASP A 187 3.74 21.38 2.71
CA ASP A 187 3.88 22.78 2.28
C ASP A 187 3.45 23.04 0.81
N GLY A 188 2.23 22.62 0.47
CA GLY A 188 1.64 22.83 -0.87
C GLY A 188 2.18 21.91 -1.96
N GLN A 189 2.98 20.92 -1.59
CA GLN A 189 3.61 19.98 -2.51
C GLN A 189 3.30 18.54 -2.12
N VAL A 190 3.18 17.67 -3.11
CA VAL A 190 3.20 16.21 -2.91
C VAL A 190 4.55 15.67 -3.35
N TYR A 191 5.23 14.99 -2.44
CA TYR A 191 6.48 14.30 -2.65
C TYR A 191 6.20 12.84 -2.99
N LEU A 192 6.95 12.29 -3.93
CA LEU A 192 6.81 10.91 -4.42
C LEU A 192 8.12 10.18 -4.21
N PHE A 193 8.07 8.99 -3.62
CA PHE A 193 9.24 8.15 -3.36
C PHE A 193 9.11 6.84 -4.13
N THR A 194 10.13 6.51 -4.90
CA THR A 194 10.09 5.32 -5.75
C THR A 194 10.70 4.07 -5.11
N LYS A 195 10.15 2.93 -5.46
CA LYS A 195 10.74 1.60 -5.32
C LYS A 195 11.68 1.32 -6.51
N ASP A 196 12.90 0.89 -6.22
CA ASP A 196 13.93 0.58 -7.21
C ASP A 196 13.86 -0.89 -7.59
N ARG A 197 13.05 -1.16 -8.60
CA ARG A 197 12.87 -2.47 -9.23
C ARG A 197 14.06 -2.90 -10.09
N GLY A 198 15.09 -2.06 -10.23
CA GLY A 198 16.26 -2.30 -11.06
C GLY A 198 17.49 -2.67 -10.25
N ARG A 199 18.11 -1.68 -9.61
CA ARG A 199 19.36 -1.88 -8.84
C ARG A 199 19.11 -2.11 -7.36
N SER A 200 17.89 -1.85 -6.89
CA SER A 200 17.50 -1.93 -5.48
C SER A 200 18.46 -1.18 -4.57
N ALA A 201 18.90 0.00 -5.01
CA ALA A 201 19.96 0.77 -4.34
C ALA A 201 19.54 2.20 -3.97
N THR A 202 18.52 2.73 -4.62
CA THR A 202 18.10 4.11 -4.38
C THR A 202 16.60 4.33 -4.47
N SER A 203 16.01 5.13 -3.60
CA SER A 203 14.67 5.69 -3.85
C SER A 203 14.82 7.08 -4.48
N LYS A 204 14.23 7.30 -5.66
CA LYS A 204 14.19 8.64 -6.24
C LYS A 204 13.07 9.44 -5.57
N VAL A 205 13.34 10.72 -5.33
CA VAL A 205 12.38 11.63 -4.70
C VAL A 205 11.99 12.69 -5.69
N TYR A 206 10.71 12.72 -6.03
CA TYR A 206 10.12 13.73 -6.91
C TYR A 206 9.14 14.61 -6.15
N THR A 207 8.73 15.71 -6.76
CA THR A 207 7.64 16.54 -6.26
C THR A 207 6.78 17.12 -7.37
N VAL A 208 5.49 17.33 -7.07
CA VAL A 208 4.51 18.09 -7.86
C VAL A 208 3.73 19.04 -6.94
N PRO A 209 3.15 20.14 -7.46
CA PRO A 209 2.19 20.95 -6.71
C PRO A 209 0.96 20.14 -6.30
N ASP A 210 0.34 20.52 -5.18
CA ASP A 210 -0.87 19.88 -4.65
C ASP A 210 -2.18 20.33 -5.33
N GLN A 211 -2.09 21.06 -6.44
CA GLN A 211 -3.23 21.57 -7.19
C GLN A 211 -3.52 20.74 -8.44
N PRO A 212 -4.80 20.58 -8.84
CA PRO A 212 -5.18 19.80 -10.02
C PRO A 212 -4.49 20.31 -11.28
N GLY A 213 -4.08 19.39 -12.16
CA GLY A 213 -3.37 19.76 -13.38
C GLY A 213 -2.53 18.64 -13.97
N ASN A 214 -1.72 19.01 -14.96
CA ASN A 214 -0.78 18.12 -15.64
C ASN A 214 0.64 18.60 -15.40
N TYR A 215 1.46 17.78 -14.75
CA TYR A 215 2.80 18.17 -14.34
C TYR A 215 3.87 17.23 -14.90
N THR A 216 5.02 17.82 -15.23
CA THR A 216 6.27 17.07 -15.23
C THR A 216 6.84 17.19 -13.83
N ALA A 217 6.99 16.07 -13.14
CA ALA A 217 7.50 16.08 -11.77
C ALA A 217 8.92 16.63 -11.72
N LYS A 218 9.31 17.24 -10.59
CA LYS A 218 10.68 17.69 -10.36
C LYS A 218 11.44 16.63 -9.59
N LEU A 219 12.50 16.06 -10.18
CA LEU A 219 13.44 15.18 -9.46
C LEU A 219 14.27 16.02 -8.48
N LEU A 220 14.18 15.70 -7.18
CA LEU A 220 14.89 16.42 -6.11
C LEU A 220 16.20 15.73 -5.73
N THR A 221 16.17 14.42 -5.50
CA THR A 221 17.33 13.64 -5.05
C THR A 221 17.13 12.15 -5.30
N LYS A 222 18.16 11.35 -4.98
CA LYS A 222 18.12 9.89 -4.89
C LYS A 222 18.65 9.48 -3.52
N LEU A 223 17.78 8.96 -2.66
CA LEU A 223 18.14 8.48 -1.33
C LEU A 223 18.85 7.14 -1.46
N ALA A 224 20.00 6.99 -0.80
CA ALA A 224 20.76 5.73 -0.77
C ALA A 224 20.15 4.75 0.25
N ILE A 225 19.01 4.17 -0.10
CA ILE A 225 18.31 3.13 0.64
C ILE A 225 17.99 1.96 -0.30
N PRO A 226 17.98 0.70 0.18
CA PRO A 226 17.55 -0.41 -0.64
C PRO A 226 16.10 -0.15 -1.05
N GLY A 227 15.87 0.02 -2.36
CA GLY A 227 14.64 0.60 -2.91
C GLY A 227 13.42 -0.30 -2.81
N GLN A 228 13.05 -0.68 -1.58
CA GLN A 228 11.85 -1.42 -1.21
C GLN A 228 10.84 -0.48 -0.53
N VAL A 229 10.87 0.83 -0.82
CA VAL A 229 10.00 1.82 -0.18
C VAL A 229 8.53 1.43 -0.34
N THR A 230 7.77 1.50 0.74
CA THR A 230 6.34 1.14 0.79
C THR A 230 5.43 2.21 1.39
N ASP A 231 5.95 3.11 2.24
CA ASP A 231 5.21 4.31 2.64
C ASP A 231 6.15 5.40 3.18
N ALA A 232 5.65 6.62 3.35
CA ALA A 232 6.37 7.78 3.87
C ALA A 232 5.55 8.57 4.89
N ALA A 233 6.18 8.94 6.02
CA ALA A 233 5.53 9.75 7.05
C ALA A 233 6.46 10.87 7.55
N LEU A 234 5.91 12.05 7.79
CA LEU A 234 6.61 13.21 8.35
C LEU A 234 6.06 13.52 9.75
N SER A 235 6.94 13.73 10.73
CA SER A 235 6.54 14.13 12.07
C SER A 235 5.86 15.49 12.07
N PRO A 236 4.93 15.76 13.00
CA PRO A 236 4.23 17.04 13.09
C PRO A 236 5.17 18.26 13.20
N ASP A 237 6.27 18.15 13.91
CA ASP A 237 7.31 19.19 13.99
C ASP A 237 8.16 19.38 12.72
N GLY A 238 7.98 18.53 11.71
CA GLY A 238 8.70 18.59 10.44
C GLY A 238 10.18 18.21 10.51
N ARG A 239 10.62 17.55 11.60
CA ARG A 239 12.04 17.22 11.85
C ARG A 239 12.41 15.76 11.66
N ARG A 240 11.43 14.88 11.44
CA ARG A 240 11.64 13.45 11.20
C ARG A 240 10.84 12.94 10.02
N LEU A 241 11.52 12.36 9.04
CA LEU A 241 10.94 11.65 7.90
C LEU A 241 11.21 10.17 8.10
N VAL A 242 10.16 9.37 7.98
CA VAL A 242 10.22 7.92 7.96
C VAL A 242 9.87 7.43 6.57
N LEU A 243 10.70 6.54 6.03
CA LEU A 243 10.33 5.69 4.90
C LEU A 243 10.25 4.24 5.37
N LEU A 244 9.13 3.58 5.11
CA LEU A 244 9.00 2.13 5.31
C LEU A 244 9.60 1.38 4.13
N GLY A 245 10.09 0.18 4.40
CA GLY A 245 10.67 -0.71 3.40
C GLY A 245 10.37 -2.19 3.70
N ARG A 246 9.10 -2.59 3.61
CA ARG A 246 8.59 -3.92 4.01
C ARG A 246 8.89 -4.32 5.46
N GLU A 247 10.06 -4.88 5.74
CA GLU A 247 10.47 -5.28 7.09
C GLU A 247 11.60 -4.36 7.60
N GLU A 248 11.65 -3.14 7.10
CA GLU A 248 12.67 -2.13 7.41
C GLU A 248 12.02 -0.75 7.57
N MET A 249 12.65 0.10 8.37
CA MET A 249 12.27 1.50 8.54
C MET A 249 13.52 2.38 8.45
N PHE A 250 13.49 3.39 7.60
CA PHE A 250 14.55 4.36 7.41
C PHE A 250 14.14 5.69 8.03
N VAL A 251 14.88 6.14 9.03
CA VAL A 251 14.60 7.36 9.80
C VAL A 251 15.62 8.42 9.41
N PHE A 252 15.12 9.53 8.86
CA PHE A 252 15.90 10.71 8.52
C PHE A 252 15.54 11.83 9.50
N GLU A 253 16.54 12.51 10.04
CA GLU A 253 16.35 13.66 10.94
C GLU A 253 17.04 14.90 10.40
N GLY A 254 16.44 16.06 10.63
CA GLY A 254 16.99 17.35 10.22
C GLY A 254 16.04 18.50 10.51
N GLU A 255 16.53 19.74 10.42
CA GLU A 255 15.75 20.95 10.75
C GLU A 255 14.55 21.22 9.83
N ASN A 256 14.48 20.53 8.68
CA ASN A 256 13.38 20.59 7.71
C ASN A 256 13.50 19.45 6.69
N LEU A 257 12.47 19.28 5.86
CA LEU A 257 12.42 18.23 4.82
C LEU A 257 13.63 18.28 3.86
N ALA A 258 14.08 19.48 3.47
CA ALA A 258 15.23 19.61 2.57
C ALA A 258 16.55 19.14 3.20
N ALA A 259 16.72 19.32 4.52
CA ALA A 259 17.84 18.77 5.27
C ALA A 259 17.72 17.24 5.41
N MET A 260 16.53 16.72 5.71
CA MET A 260 16.28 15.28 5.83
C MET A 260 16.55 14.51 4.53
N LEU A 261 16.18 15.06 3.38
CA LEU A 261 16.44 14.46 2.06
C LEU A 261 17.94 14.40 1.69
N LYS A 262 18.82 15.01 2.49
CA LYS A 262 20.28 14.95 2.37
C LYS A 262 20.95 14.15 3.49
N ALA A 263 20.19 13.79 4.53
CA ALA A 263 20.70 13.07 5.69
C ALA A 263 20.96 11.60 5.36
N GLN A 264 21.91 11.00 6.07
CA GLN A 264 22.06 9.54 6.08
C GLN A 264 21.00 8.97 7.03
N PRO A 265 20.14 8.03 6.58
CA PRO A 265 19.12 7.48 7.46
C PRO A 265 19.72 6.53 8.48
N ARG A 266 19.10 6.50 9.66
CA ARG A 266 19.19 5.37 10.58
C ARG A 266 18.24 4.28 10.11
N GLN A 267 18.77 3.09 9.86
CA GLN A 267 17.99 1.93 9.46
C GLN A 267 17.60 1.11 10.68
N ILE A 268 16.32 0.76 10.79
CA ILE A 268 15.76 -0.07 11.86
C ILE A 268 15.15 -1.31 11.22
N SER A 269 15.57 -2.48 11.69
CA SER A 269 14.96 -3.75 11.28
C SER A 269 13.58 -3.91 11.91
N LEU A 270 12.56 -4.10 11.09
CA LEU A 270 11.22 -4.52 11.48
C LEU A 270 10.95 -6.00 11.16
N LYS A 271 12.01 -6.79 10.95
CA LYS A 271 11.92 -8.23 10.65
C LYS A 271 10.99 -8.97 11.61
N GLY A 272 9.95 -9.60 11.07
CA GLY A 272 8.92 -10.30 11.83
C GLY A 272 7.63 -9.51 12.07
N ALA A 273 7.59 -8.21 11.73
CA ALA A 273 6.37 -7.40 11.74
C ALA A 273 5.41 -7.76 10.61
N GLY A 274 5.93 -8.24 9.48
CA GLY A 274 5.19 -8.42 8.22
C GLY A 274 5.60 -7.37 7.19
N GLN A 275 4.91 -7.35 6.05
CA GLN A 275 5.15 -6.37 4.99
C GLN A 275 4.47 -5.05 5.40
N THR A 276 5.24 -4.11 5.92
CA THR A 276 4.72 -2.80 6.35
C THR A 276 4.42 -1.93 5.14
N GLU A 277 3.21 -1.38 5.08
CA GLU A 277 2.65 -0.67 3.92
C GLU A 277 2.00 0.67 4.28
N GLY A 278 1.94 1.04 5.56
CA GLY A 278 1.35 2.31 5.97
C GLY A 278 2.06 2.90 7.18
N ALA A 279 2.28 4.21 7.18
CA ALA A 279 2.93 4.95 8.26
C ALA A 279 2.22 6.30 8.50
N VAL A 280 1.92 6.62 9.76
CA VAL A 280 1.38 7.94 10.11
C VAL A 280 1.81 8.37 11.51
N PHE A 281 2.33 9.59 11.65
CA PHE A 281 2.63 10.15 12.95
C PHE A 281 1.35 10.69 13.62
N THR A 282 1.17 10.38 14.90
CA THR A 282 0.13 10.98 15.75
C THR A 282 0.70 12.05 16.69
N THR A 283 2.00 11.95 17.01
CA THR A 283 2.78 12.93 17.77
C THR A 283 4.20 12.98 17.18
N ASP A 284 5.08 13.83 17.71
CA ASP A 284 6.50 13.84 17.31
C ASP A 284 7.24 12.54 17.71
N GLN A 285 6.70 11.77 18.67
CA GLN A 285 7.30 10.54 19.18
C GLN A 285 6.55 9.28 18.77
N THR A 286 5.28 9.37 18.37
CA THR A 286 4.43 8.20 18.14
C THR A 286 4.10 8.04 16.67
N LEU A 287 4.51 6.91 16.10
CA LEU A 287 4.24 6.51 14.73
C LEU A 287 3.36 5.26 14.72
N TYR A 288 2.26 5.29 13.96
CA TYR A 288 1.47 4.10 13.66
C TYR A 288 1.96 3.47 12.36
N ILE A 289 2.10 2.14 12.35
CA ILE A 289 2.55 1.35 11.20
C ILE A 289 1.52 0.27 10.89
N SER A 290 1.01 0.21 9.67
CA SER A 290 0.22 -0.93 9.18
C SER A 290 1.04 -1.89 8.34
N THR A 291 0.50 -3.09 8.17
CA THR A 291 1.00 -4.10 7.23
C THR A 291 -0.08 -4.49 6.25
N GLU A 292 0.31 -4.96 5.07
CA GLU A 292 -0.58 -5.55 4.07
C GLU A 292 -1.48 -6.64 4.69
N GLN A 293 -0.94 -7.43 5.63
CA GLN A 293 -1.67 -8.49 6.33
C GLN A 293 -2.65 -7.97 7.41
N GLY A 294 -2.77 -6.65 7.53
CA GLY A 294 -3.71 -5.93 8.38
C GLY A 294 -3.24 -5.71 9.82
N SER A 295 -2.05 -6.16 10.24
CA SER A 295 -1.55 -5.84 11.59
C SER A 295 -1.30 -4.35 11.72
N LEU A 296 -1.64 -3.78 12.87
CA LEU A 296 -1.38 -2.38 13.22
C LEU A 296 -0.44 -2.32 14.43
N TYR A 297 0.60 -1.52 14.32
CA TYR A 297 1.63 -1.33 15.32
C TYR A 297 1.74 0.15 15.71
N GLU A 298 2.15 0.39 16.95
CA GLU A 298 2.63 1.67 17.43
C GLU A 298 4.15 1.56 17.64
N TYR A 299 4.90 2.49 17.06
CA TYR A 299 6.34 2.65 17.26
C TYR A 299 6.60 3.94 18.05
N GLN A 300 7.33 3.82 19.16
CA GLN A 300 7.71 4.95 19.99
C GLN A 300 9.16 5.35 19.75
N PHE A 301 9.36 6.61 19.36
CA PHE A 301 10.67 7.23 19.30
C PHE A 301 11.09 7.71 20.68
N GLU A 302 12.38 7.56 20.97
CA GLU A 302 13.04 8.09 22.18
C GLU A 302 13.39 9.58 22.03
#